data_AF-A0A7C5NB03-F1
#
_entry.id   AF-A0A7C5NB03-F1
#
_cell.length_a   1.000
_cell.length_b   1.000
_cell.length_c   1.000
_cell.angle_alpha   90.00
_cell.angle_beta   90.00
_cell.angle_gamma   90.00
#
_symmetry.space_group_name_H-M   'P 1'
#
loop_
_entity.id
_entity.type
_entity.pdbx_description
1 polymer ?
#
loop_
_entity_poly.entity_id
_entity_poly.type
_entity_poly.pdbx_seq_one_letter_code
_entity_poly.pdbx_strand_id
1 'polypeptide(L)' 'MKDKKLYKEFSPSSWAIDNKATIYVLMFIILTLGIGAYFGLSRETFPEAKETKIFVSVVYPGNTAEDIERLIIDPLEDEF' A
#
# COMPACT_ATOMS: atom_id res chain seq x y z
N MET A 1 -2.82 -28.87 50.65
CA MET A 1 -2.26 -29.02 49.29
C MET A 1 -2.74 -27.83 48.47
N LYS A 2 -1.85 -26.90 48.10
CA LYS A 2 -2.18 -25.70 47.31
C LYS A 2 -1.84 -26.00 45.85
N ASP A 3 -2.84 -26.38 45.06
CA ASP A 3 -2.64 -26.66 43.65
C ASP A 3 -2.41 -25.37 42.84
N LYS A 4 -1.19 -25.29 42.31
CA LYS A 4 -0.81 -24.80 40.97
C LYS A 4 -1.38 -23.47 40.47
N LYS A 5 -0.61 -22.40 40.64
CA LYS A 5 -0.55 -21.30 39.64
C LYS A 5 0.52 -21.66 38.59
N LEU A 6 0.21 -22.60 37.69
CA LEU A 6 1.19 -23.14 36.72
C LEU A 6 1.22 -22.40 35.37
N TYR A 7 0.43 -21.34 35.19
CA TYR A 7 0.43 -20.57 33.95
C TYR A 7 0.73 -19.10 34.26
N LYS A 8 1.72 -18.54 33.57
CA LYS A 8 1.97 -17.10 33.58
C LYS A 8 0.80 -16.44 32.88
N GLU A 9 -0.15 -15.94 33.67
CA GLU A 9 -1.34 -15.28 33.15
C GLU A 9 -0.94 -13.98 32.44
N PHE A 10 -1.20 -13.93 31.14
CA PHE A 10 -1.09 -12.71 30.37
C PHE A 10 -2.36 -11.90 30.63
N SER A 11 -2.25 -10.76 31.34
CA SER A 11 -3.41 -9.99 31.80
C SER A 11 -4.46 -9.69 30.72
N PRO A 12 -4.10 -9.35 29.47
CA PRO A 12 -5.09 -9.18 28.40
C PRO A 12 -5.86 -10.45 28.06
N SER A 13 -5.19 -11.61 28.06
CA SER A 13 -5.83 -12.90 27.77
C SER A 13 -6.75 -13.35 28.91
N SER A 14 -6.34 -13.19 30.17
CA SER A 14 -7.19 -13.52 31.32
C SER A 14 -8.46 -12.66 31.32
N TRP A 15 -8.32 -11.35 31.09
CA TRP A 15 -9.46 -10.43 31.00
C TRP A 15 -10.44 -10.77 29.86
N ALA A 16 -9.91 -11.19 28.71
CA ALA A 16 -10.73 -11.62 27.57
C ALA A 16 -11.53 -12.89 27.88
N ILE A 17 -10.94 -13.84 28.62
CA ILE A 17 -11.62 -15.09 29.03
C ILE A 17 -12.74 -14.79 30.03
N ASP A 18 -12.51 -13.87 30.97
CA ASP A 18 -13.52 -13.45 31.95
C ASP A 18 -14.71 -12.72 31.29
N ASN A 19 -14.46 -11.99 30.20
CA ASN A 19 -15.46 -11.17 29.50
C ASN A 19 -15.90 -11.77 28.15
N LYS A 20 -16.21 -13.07 28.15
CA LYS A 20 -16.56 -13.83 26.93
C LYS A 20 -17.64 -13.19 26.05
N ALA A 21 -18.68 -12.58 26.62
CA ALA A 21 -19.77 -11.95 25.85
C ALA A 21 -19.27 -10.75 25.02
N THR A 22 -18.42 -9.90 25.63
CA THR A 22 -17.78 -8.76 24.95
C THR A 22 -16.88 -9.24 23.81
N ILE A 23 -16.12 -10.32 24.03
CA ILE A 23 -15.26 -10.90 22.99
C ILE A 23 -16.08 -11.46 21.82
N TYR A 24 -17.21 -12.12 22.07
CA TYR A 24 -18.09 -12.60 20.99
C TYR A 24 -18.68 -11.45 20.16
N VAL A 25 -19.08 -10.35 20.81
CA VAL A 25 -19.57 -9.15 20.10
C VAL A 25 -18.45 -8.53 19.26
N LEU A 26 -17.26 -8.38 19.83
CA LEU A 26 -16.10 -7.83 19.13
C LEU A 26 -15.70 -8.70 17.94
N MET A 27 -15.71 -10.02 18.09
CA MET A 27 -15.47 -10.98 17.02
C MET A 27 -16.49 -10.81 15.88
N PHE A 28 -17.78 -10.67 16.21
CA PHE A 28 -18.83 -10.45 15.22
C PHE A 28 -18.65 -9.14 14.44
N ILE A 29 -18.29 -8.06 15.14
CA ILE A 29 -18.00 -6.76 14.50
C ILE A 29 -16.80 -6.88 13.56
N ILE A 30 -15.68 -7.47 14.01
CA ILE A 30 -14.49 -7.63 13.16
C ILE A 30 -14.81 -8.49 11.93
N LEU A 31 -15.58 -9.57 12.11
CA LEU A 31 -15.94 -10.47 11.01
C LEU A 31 -16.85 -9.78 9.99
N THR A 32 -17.87 -9.04 10.43
CA THR A 32 -18.76 -8.30 9.53
C THR A 32 -18.04 -7.19 8.78
N LEU A 33 -17.18 -6.42 9.47
CA LEU A 33 -16.34 -5.39 8.85
C LEU A 33 -15.32 -6.01 7.87
N GLY A 34 -14.72 -7.13 8.22
CA GLY A 34 -13.77 -7.85 7.36
C GLY A 34 -14.42 -8.36 6.07
N ILE A 35 -15.64 -8.90 6.17
CA ILE A 35 -16.43 -9.29 4.99
C ILE A 35 -16.75 -8.07 4.13
N GLY A 36 -17.19 -6.96 4.74
CA GLY A 36 -17.46 -5.71 4.01
C GLY A 36 -16.23 -5.19 3.27
N ALA A 37 -15.07 -5.18 3.93
CA ALA A 37 -13.81 -4.75 3.34
C ALA A 37 -13.35 -5.68 2.19
N TYR A 38 -13.55 -6.99 2.33
CA TYR A 38 -13.21 -7.96 1.29
C TYR A 38 -13.95 -7.70 -0.03
N PHE A 39 -15.23 -7.33 0.06
CA PHE A 39 -16.03 -6.99 -1.12
C PHE A 39 -15.84 -5.53 -1.59
N GLY A 40 -15.51 -4.61 -0.68
CA GLY A 40 -15.31 -3.20 -0.98
C GLY A 40 -13.94 -2.86 -1.60
N LEU A 41 -12.97 -3.77 -1.53
CA LEU A 41 -11.65 -3.53 -2.09
C LEU A 41 -11.68 -3.65 -3.62
N SER A 42 -11.47 -2.51 -4.30
CA SER A 42 -11.27 -2.47 -5.74
C SER A 42 -10.10 -3.37 -6.13
N ARG A 43 -10.35 -4.26 -7.09
CA ARG A 43 -9.32 -5.18 -7.59
C ARG A 43 -8.71 -4.58 -8.83
N GLU A 44 -7.40 -4.44 -8.85
CA GLU A 44 -6.66 -4.07 -10.05
C GLU A 44 -6.04 -5.32 -10.66
N THR A 45 -6.15 -5.45 -11.98
CA THR A 45 -5.57 -6.59 -12.72
C THR A 45 -4.08 -6.45 -12.92
N PHE A 46 -3.56 -5.23 -12.81
CA PHE A 46 -2.15 -4.90 -12.93
C PHE A 46 -1.75 -4.00 -11.76
N PRO A 47 -0.59 -4.23 -11.14
CA PRO A 47 -0.06 -3.26 -10.19
C PRO A 47 0.18 -1.94 -10.93
N GLU A 48 -0.30 -0.83 -10.37
CA GLU A 48 0.04 0.51 -10.85
C GLU A 48 1.53 0.78 -10.58
N ALA A 49 2.40 0.36 -11.50
CA ALA A 49 3.78 0.82 -11.52
C ALA A 49 3.75 2.32 -11.86
N LYS A 50 3.94 3.16 -10.85
CA LYS A 50 4.13 4.60 -11.06
C LYS A 50 5.49 4.80 -11.73
N GLU A 51 5.51 4.67 -13.05
CA GLU A 51 6.69 4.99 -13.83
C GLU A 51 6.88 6.51 -13.83
N THR A 52 7.98 6.97 -13.26
CA THR A 52 8.36 8.39 -13.27
C THR A 52 8.92 8.74 -14.65
N LYS A 53 8.08 8.74 -15.68
CA LYS A 53 8.45 9.16 -17.04
C LYS A 53 7.91 10.56 -17.32
N ILE A 54 8.81 11.46 -17.68
CA ILE A 54 8.48 12.82 -18.12
C ILE A 54 8.69 12.85 -19.63
N PHE A 55 7.66 13.23 -20.38
CA PHE A 55 7.76 13.37 -21.84
C PHE A 55 8.02 14.84 -22.18
N VAL A 56 9.14 15.10 -22.84
CA VAL A 56 9.50 16.43 -23.37
C VAL A 56 9.50 16.34 -24.90
N SER A 57 8.75 17.21 -25.56
CA SER A 57 8.70 17.29 -27.03
C SER A 57 9.22 18.64 -27.50
N VAL A 58 10.22 18.63 -28.36
CA VAL A 58 10.79 19.83 -28.97
C VAL A 58 10.31 19.93 -30.41
N VAL A 59 9.80 21.10 -30.81
CA VAL A 59 9.38 21.36 -32.18
C VAL A 59 10.26 22.47 -32.76
N TYR A 60 11.15 22.11 -33.69
CA TYR A 60 12.05 23.07 -34.34
C TYR A 60 12.03 22.92 -35.88
N PRO A 61 11.00 23.48 -36.54
CA PRO A 61 10.73 23.25 -37.96
C PRO A 61 11.75 23.96 -38.85
N GLY A 62 12.11 23.32 -39.97
CA GLY A 62 13.02 23.88 -40.97
C GLY A 62 14.50 23.59 -40.75
N ASN A 63 14.85 22.84 -39.70
CA ASN A 63 16.22 22.41 -39.42
C ASN A 63 16.38 20.91 -39.71
N THR A 64 17.64 20.48 -39.86
CA THR A 64 17.95 19.06 -40.04
C THR A 64 17.79 18.30 -38.72
N ALA A 65 17.63 16.99 -38.79
CA ALA A 65 17.55 16.16 -37.59
C ALA A 65 18.84 16.25 -36.75
N GLU A 66 20.00 16.35 -37.41
CA GLU A 66 21.31 16.46 -36.78
C GLU A 66 21.48 17.79 -36.01
N ASP A 67 20.97 18.89 -36.56
CA ASP A 67 21.00 20.18 -35.87
C ASP A 67 20.11 20.17 -34.62
N ILE A 68 18.95 19.50 -34.68
CA ILE A 68 18.03 19.41 -33.54
C ILE A 68 18.66 18.59 -32.41
N GLU A 69 19.32 17.48 -32.75
CA GLU A 69 20.05 16.64 -31.81
C GLU A 69 21.14 17.44 -31.09
N ARG A 70 22.07 18.02 -31.87
CA ARG A 70 23.22 18.74 -31.32
C ARG A 70 22.89 20.03 -30.58
N LEU A 71 21.86 20.78 -31.01
CA LEU A 71 21.56 22.11 -30.48
C LEU A 71 20.52 22.09 -29.35
N ILE A 72 19.66 21.07 -29.31
CA ILE A 72 18.54 21.06 -28.37
C ILE A 72 18.51 19.78 -27.54
N ILE A 73 18.69 18.60 -28.13
CA ILE A 73 18.60 17.34 -27.38
C ILE A 73 19.84 17.14 -26.51
N ASP A 74 21.06 17.19 -27.07
CA ASP A 74 22.29 16.97 -26.30
C ASP A 74 22.41 17.91 -25.09
N PRO A 75 22.21 19.25 -25.23
CA PRO A 75 22.30 20.14 -24.08
C PRO A 75 21.20 19.90 -23.04
N LEU A 76 20.02 19.46 -23.48
CA LEU A 76 18.91 19.11 -22.60
C LEU A 76 19.20 17.81 -21.84
N GLU A 77 19.76 16.79 -22.49
CA GLU A 77 20.17 15.55 -21.82
C GLU A 77 21.37 15.75 -20.89
N ASP A 78 22.25 16.72 -21.17
CA ASP A 78 23.39 17.03 -20.30
C ASP A 78 22.99 17.81 -19.03
N GLU A 79 21.91 18.61 -19.08
CA GLU A 79 21.44 19.42 -17.95
C GLU A 79 20.46 18.68 -17.02
N PHE A 80 19.82 17.60 -17.50
CA PHE A 80 18.80 16.82 -16.77
C PHE A 80 19.26 15.40 -16.41
#